data_AF-M9X7T8-F1
#
_entry.id   AF-M9X7T8-F1
#
_cell.length_a   1.000
_cell.length_b   1.000
_cell.length_c   1.000
_cell.angle_alpha   90.00
_cell.angle_beta   90.00
_cell.angle_gamma   90.00
#
_symmetry.space_group_name_H-M   'P 1'
#
loop_
_entity.id
_entity.type
_entity.pdbx_description
1 polymer ?
#
loop_
_entity_poly.entity_id
_entity_poly.type
_entity_poly.pdbx_seq_one_letter_code
_entity_poly.pdbx_strand_id
1 'polypeptide(L)'
;MQLKPGLAYDSSTRPKKSAKDKRGQTGAQALGDVQTQAFSYPDAAQIYAIMLTNLLGRYADVVVTRKAISAYTAGEANQYYRTFYIGSTYEDPIPPAFISDIMAGAKVTWLNYNIWRLDNAAIGASLSQLGLRYVALYPEYQPSEFSTGFNRIDYRGYAFKKYIPGLLEVPIEMMEVAPESPSVIVHAWARNSAGRQIPYALQSGNFWYIADNPFTYIHEQDRYLIFADLIAPMMGRDTTCAPRALARMEDLSPNDQGADLKRMLDIINRVGIPFLATAIPLYIDNNTTPVTQIRWTQNSGALAQLRRIPRIRGRIFQHGYTHQFENLKNPSGISGDDWEFWRVELDASGNRITSTPIPGMTASSALQRIQTGRSILSSLSTALSNLTPVGWTTPHYEADPSYYATFNQTYNRAMERRIYRVGSVIAGQFFPYPVRDVNGTLMLPENLGSVQPNYLLPMVEEAARANRVLRCPWAGHFFHAYTIDPSYTGPNAYSAAQFESFLGYIRNTLGYTYVDPTGVTTQ
;
A
#
# COMPACT_ATOMS: atom_id res chain seq x y z
N MET A 1 -2.22 -10.99 -27.06
CA MET A 1 -2.01 -12.18 -26.20
C MET A 1 -3.13 -12.19 -25.16
N GLN A 2 -3.84 -13.31 -25.01
CA GLN A 2 -4.92 -13.45 -24.04
C GLN A 2 -4.24 -13.63 -22.67
N LEU A 3 -4.19 -12.58 -21.85
CA LEU A 3 -3.78 -12.73 -20.45
C LEU A 3 -4.83 -13.62 -19.78
N LYS A 4 -4.47 -14.87 -19.51
CA LYS A 4 -5.30 -15.76 -18.68
C LYS A 4 -5.23 -15.23 -17.24
N PRO A 5 -6.33 -15.33 -16.46
CA PRO A 5 -6.29 -15.06 -15.03
C PRO A 5 -5.18 -15.90 -14.40
N GLY A 6 -4.35 -15.25 -13.58
CA GLY A 6 -3.31 -15.92 -12.79
C GLY A 6 -3.89 -17.11 -12.05
N LEU A 7 -3.08 -18.18 -11.98
CA LEU A 7 -3.47 -19.44 -11.37
C LEU A 7 -3.81 -19.25 -9.89
N ALA A 8 -5.09 -19.42 -9.56
CA ALA A 8 -5.58 -19.50 -8.18
C ALA A 8 -5.32 -20.91 -7.62
N TYR A 9 -4.84 -20.96 -6.38
CA TYR A 9 -4.56 -22.18 -5.62
C TYR A 9 -5.85 -22.81 -5.03
N ASP A 10 -5.87 -24.15 -5.01
CA ASP A 10 -6.93 -25.03 -4.52
C ASP A 10 -7.19 -24.88 -3.00
N SER A 11 -8.47 -24.88 -2.60
CA SER A 11 -8.93 -24.67 -1.22
C SER A 11 -9.21 -25.98 -0.45
N SER A 12 -8.64 -27.09 -0.87
CA SER A 12 -8.99 -28.44 -0.40
C SER A 12 -8.33 -28.90 0.92
N THR A 13 -8.28 -28.07 1.98
CA THR A 13 -8.16 -28.59 3.37
C THR A 13 -8.89 -27.71 4.39
N ARG A 14 -10.20 -27.91 4.55
CA ARG A 14 -10.99 -27.38 5.68
C ARG A 14 -11.07 -28.42 6.82
N PRO A 15 -10.76 -28.08 8.08
CA PRO A 15 -11.32 -28.79 9.21
C PRO A 15 -12.79 -28.39 9.42
N LYS A 16 -13.64 -29.39 9.70
CA LYS A 16 -15.07 -29.22 10.01
C LYS A 16 -15.25 -28.36 11.29
N LYS A 17 -16.16 -27.39 11.24
CA LYS A 17 -16.59 -26.57 12.39
C LYS A 17 -17.39 -27.40 13.41
N SER A 18 -17.01 -27.32 14.68
CA SER A 18 -17.90 -27.48 15.83
C SER A 18 -18.29 -26.10 16.38
N ALA A 19 -19.48 -26.03 16.98
CA ALA A 19 -20.19 -24.81 17.31
C ALA A 19 -19.64 -24.03 18.52
N LYS A 20 -20.03 -22.74 18.55
CA LYS A 20 -19.74 -21.67 19.54
C LYS A 20 -18.31 -21.12 19.49
N ASP A 21 -18.08 -20.20 18.55
CA ASP A 21 -17.13 -19.13 18.81
C ASP A 21 -17.54 -17.82 18.16
N LYS A 22 -17.24 -16.73 18.88
CA LYS A 22 -17.66 -15.37 18.57
C LYS A 22 -17.04 -14.88 17.26
N ARG A 23 -17.84 -14.06 16.56
CA ARG A 23 -17.54 -13.35 15.32
C ARG A 23 -16.11 -12.78 15.34
N GLY A 24 -15.26 -13.35 14.49
CA GLY A 24 -13.93 -12.84 14.17
C GLY A 24 -13.82 -12.76 12.66
N GLN A 25 -14.15 -11.60 12.10
CA GLN A 25 -13.70 -11.17 10.78
C GLN A 25 -13.38 -9.69 10.87
N THR A 26 -12.20 -9.36 11.38
CA THR A 26 -11.65 -8.00 11.34
C THR A 26 -10.26 -8.04 10.72
N GLY A 27 -9.99 -7.06 9.86
CA GLY A 27 -8.71 -6.89 9.15
C GLY A 27 -8.83 -7.13 7.65
N ALA A 28 -8.40 -6.13 6.88
CA ALA A 28 -8.44 -6.07 5.42
C ALA A 28 -7.89 -7.35 4.77
N GLN A 29 -8.80 -8.24 4.35
CA GLN A 29 -8.48 -9.30 3.42
C GLN A 29 -7.93 -8.66 2.13
N ALA A 30 -6.72 -9.09 1.76
CA ALA A 30 -6.18 -8.85 0.44
C ALA A 30 -7.26 -9.16 -0.59
N LEU A 31 -7.48 -8.20 -1.50
CA LEU A 31 -8.49 -8.24 -2.56
C LEU A 31 -8.54 -9.62 -3.22
N GLY A 32 -9.49 -10.45 -2.80
CA GLY A 32 -9.87 -11.67 -3.47
C GLY A 32 -10.60 -11.31 -4.77
N ASP A 33 -10.16 -11.95 -5.85
CA ASP A 33 -10.73 -12.03 -7.19
C ASP A 33 -11.75 -10.94 -7.56
N VAL A 34 -11.27 -9.93 -8.29
CA VAL A 34 -12.16 -9.24 -9.23
C VAL A 34 -12.49 -10.25 -10.32
N GLN A 35 -13.77 -10.58 -10.45
CA GLN A 35 -14.32 -11.41 -11.53
C GLN A 35 -13.65 -11.12 -12.87
N THR A 36 -13.49 -12.16 -13.67
CA THR A 36 -12.91 -12.20 -15.02
C THR A 36 -13.61 -11.28 -16.03
N GLN A 37 -13.52 -9.97 -15.83
CA GLN A 37 -13.68 -8.98 -16.88
C GLN A 37 -12.29 -8.74 -17.46
N ALA A 38 -12.17 -8.84 -18.78
CA ALA A 38 -10.97 -8.38 -19.48
C ALA A 38 -10.71 -6.93 -19.06
N PHE A 39 -9.62 -6.68 -18.35
CA PHE A 39 -9.25 -5.33 -17.97
C PHE A 39 -8.65 -4.61 -19.18
N SER A 40 -8.93 -3.32 -19.29
CA SER A 40 -8.41 -2.46 -20.36
C SER A 40 -6.91 -2.20 -20.11
N TYR A 41 -6.05 -2.55 -21.07
CA TYR A 41 -4.62 -2.19 -21.03
C TYR A 41 -4.39 -0.68 -20.81
N PRO A 42 -5.15 0.22 -21.48
CA PRO A 42 -5.12 1.65 -21.17
C PRO A 42 -5.43 2.00 -19.70
N ASP A 43 -6.41 1.33 -19.08
CA ASP A 43 -6.78 1.60 -17.69
C ASP A 43 -5.68 1.13 -16.73
N ALA A 44 -5.07 -0.02 -16.99
CA ALA A 44 -3.92 -0.52 -16.23
C ALA A 44 -2.73 0.44 -16.35
N ALA A 45 -2.44 0.93 -17.55
CA ALA A 45 -1.39 1.93 -17.79
C ALA A 45 -1.63 3.21 -16.97
N GLN A 46 -2.87 3.69 -16.91
CA GLN A 46 -3.23 4.86 -16.10
C GLN A 46 -3.10 4.59 -14.59
N ILE A 47 -3.44 3.39 -14.12
CA ILE A 47 -3.22 2.99 -12.72
C ILE A 47 -1.72 2.98 -12.38
N TYR A 48 -0.85 2.44 -13.24
CA TYR A 48 0.59 2.48 -13.02
C TYR A 48 1.12 3.92 -13.00
N ALA A 49 0.60 4.79 -13.87
CA ALA A 49 0.92 6.21 -13.85
C ALA A 49 0.45 6.90 -12.55
N ILE A 50 -0.73 6.55 -12.01
CA ILE A 50 -1.20 7.01 -10.69
C ILE A 50 -0.23 6.56 -9.60
N MET A 51 0.17 5.28 -9.60
CA MET A 51 1.04 4.72 -8.58
C MET A 51 2.42 5.39 -8.58
N LEU A 52 2.97 5.67 -9.76
CA LEU A 52 4.20 6.45 -9.90
C LEU A 52 4.01 7.90 -9.44
N THR A 53 2.93 8.57 -9.84
CA THR A 53 2.63 9.94 -9.38
C THR A 53 2.58 10.00 -7.85
N ASN A 54 1.94 9.01 -7.21
CA ASN A 54 1.87 8.95 -5.75
C ASN A 54 3.27 8.80 -5.13
N LEU A 55 4.14 7.94 -5.66
CA LEU A 55 5.52 7.81 -5.16
C LEU A 55 6.32 9.11 -5.33
N LEU A 56 6.17 9.80 -6.46
CA LEU A 56 6.80 11.11 -6.70
C LEU A 56 6.25 12.21 -5.79
N GLY A 57 5.02 12.05 -5.30
CA GLY A 57 4.39 12.92 -4.29
C GLY A 57 5.12 12.96 -2.95
N ARG A 58 6.20 12.19 -2.77
CA ARG A 58 7.20 12.37 -1.72
C ARG A 58 7.86 13.75 -1.75
N TYR A 59 7.95 14.39 -2.91
CA TYR A 59 8.66 15.65 -3.10
C TYR A 59 7.67 16.79 -3.32
N ALA A 60 7.59 17.73 -2.37
CA ALA A 60 6.61 18.81 -2.41
C ALA A 60 6.79 19.78 -3.59
N ASP A 61 8.00 19.85 -4.14
CA ASP A 61 8.39 20.70 -5.26
C ASP A 61 8.25 20.00 -6.63
N VAL A 62 7.82 18.73 -6.66
CA VAL A 62 7.61 17.97 -7.90
C VAL A 62 6.15 18.04 -8.34
N VAL A 63 5.94 18.52 -9.57
CA VAL A 63 4.64 18.47 -10.24
C VAL A 63 4.70 17.45 -11.36
N VAL A 64 3.74 16.51 -11.39
CA VAL A 64 3.71 15.42 -12.37
C VAL A 64 2.71 15.71 -13.48
N THR A 65 3.18 15.70 -14.73
CA THR A 65 2.32 15.63 -15.91
C THR A 65 2.27 14.18 -16.39
N ARG A 66 1.05 13.65 -16.58
CA ARG A 66 0.83 12.30 -17.14
C ARG A 66 0.31 12.45 -18.56
N LYS A 67 0.89 11.71 -19.51
CA LYS A 67 0.47 11.69 -20.92
C LYS A 67 0.61 10.28 -21.48
N ALA A 68 -0.21 9.96 -22.48
CA ALA A 68 0.01 8.79 -23.31
C ALA A 68 1.27 9.01 -24.16
N ILE A 69 2.07 7.96 -24.37
CA ILE A 69 3.29 8.07 -25.18
C ILE A 69 3.01 8.50 -26.63
N SER A 70 1.83 8.15 -27.16
CA SER A 70 1.38 8.58 -28.49
C SER A 70 1.19 10.09 -28.64
N ALA A 71 1.10 10.83 -27.53
CA ALA A 71 0.98 12.28 -27.51
C ALA A 71 2.33 13.00 -27.32
N TYR A 72 3.44 12.26 -27.28
CA TYR A 72 4.78 12.85 -27.13
C TYR A 72 5.16 13.70 -28.33
N THR A 73 5.73 14.86 -28.07
CA THR A 73 6.27 15.77 -29.09
C THR A 73 7.77 15.97 -28.94
N ALA A 74 8.47 16.27 -30.03
CA ALA A 74 9.93 16.39 -30.02
C ALA A 74 10.43 17.43 -29.00
N GLY A 75 11.48 17.09 -28.26
CA GLY A 75 12.09 17.91 -27.22
C GLY A 75 11.35 17.92 -25.89
N GLU A 76 10.18 17.29 -25.78
CA GLU A 76 9.34 17.35 -24.58
C GLU A 76 10.04 16.75 -23.36
N ALA A 77 10.78 15.65 -23.48
CA ALA A 77 11.53 15.06 -22.37
C ALA A 77 12.57 16.02 -21.76
N ASN A 78 13.10 16.96 -22.54
CA ASN A 78 14.06 17.96 -22.07
C ASN A 78 13.40 19.13 -21.33
N GLN A 79 12.08 19.28 -21.41
CA GLN A 79 11.31 20.29 -20.68
C GLN A 79 11.02 19.86 -19.23
N TYR A 80 11.17 18.58 -18.93
CA TYR A 80 10.95 18.01 -17.61
C TYR A 80 12.27 17.75 -16.89
N TYR A 81 12.24 17.83 -15.56
CA TYR A 81 13.40 17.47 -14.73
C TYR A 81 13.83 16.00 -14.96
N ARG A 82 12.84 15.12 -15.13
CA ARG A 82 12.98 13.72 -15.49
C ARG A 82 11.69 13.22 -16.11
N THR A 83 11.80 12.38 -17.14
CA THR A 83 10.68 11.70 -17.79
C THR A 83 10.70 10.22 -17.39
N PHE A 84 9.56 9.69 -16.97
CA PHE A 84 9.38 8.26 -16.74
C PHE A 84 8.50 7.67 -17.84
N TYR A 85 9.01 6.67 -18.55
CA TYR A 85 8.25 5.88 -19.51
C TYR A 85 7.88 4.54 -18.87
N ILE A 86 6.57 4.23 -18.83
CA ILE A 86 6.06 2.96 -18.36
C ILE A 86 5.62 2.14 -19.57
N GLY A 87 6.43 1.15 -19.96
CA GLY A 87 6.07 0.16 -20.98
C GLY A 87 5.05 -0.84 -20.44
N SER A 88 3.80 -0.42 -20.34
CA SER A 88 2.70 -1.23 -19.79
C SER A 88 2.10 -2.22 -20.79
N THR A 89 2.26 -1.96 -22.09
CA THR A 89 1.71 -2.79 -23.18
C THR A 89 2.85 -3.24 -24.09
N TYR A 90 2.86 -4.54 -24.39
CA TYR A 90 3.85 -5.16 -25.27
C TYR A 90 3.65 -4.68 -26.72
N GLU A 91 4.75 -4.37 -27.41
CA GLU A 91 4.81 -3.88 -28.80
C GLU A 91 4.15 -2.51 -29.03
N ASP A 92 3.89 -1.72 -27.99
CA ASP A 92 3.41 -0.35 -28.18
C ASP A 92 4.38 0.47 -29.04
N PRO A 93 3.89 1.24 -30.03
CA PRO A 93 4.74 2.05 -30.88
C PRO A 93 5.36 3.19 -30.08
N ILE A 94 6.65 3.43 -30.32
CA ILE A 94 7.42 4.50 -29.69
C ILE A 94 7.67 5.61 -30.72
N PRO A 95 7.27 6.86 -30.46
CA PRO A 95 7.53 7.97 -31.37
C PRO A 95 9.04 8.10 -31.64
N PRO A 96 9.48 8.18 -32.91
CA PRO A 96 10.89 8.35 -33.24
C PRO A 96 11.52 9.57 -32.56
N ALA A 97 10.74 10.65 -32.39
CA ALA A 97 11.18 11.84 -31.66
C ALA A 97 11.60 11.54 -30.21
N PHE A 98 10.89 10.66 -29.50
CA PHE A 98 11.24 10.29 -28.13
C PHE A 98 12.55 9.51 -28.08
N ILE A 99 12.75 8.60 -29.04
CA ILE A 99 14.00 7.83 -29.19
C ILE A 99 15.17 8.79 -29.47
N SER A 100 14.99 9.74 -30.41
CA SER A 100 16.02 10.75 -30.72
C SER A 100 16.38 11.59 -29.49
N ASP A 101 15.40 12.02 -28.68
CA ASP A 101 15.67 12.78 -27.46
C ASP A 101 16.44 11.96 -26.41
N ILE A 102 16.13 10.66 -26.27
CA ILE A 102 16.90 9.74 -25.41
C ILE A 102 18.36 9.67 -25.89
N MET A 103 18.59 9.45 -27.19
CA MET A 103 19.94 9.36 -27.75
C MET A 103 20.69 10.70 -27.68
N ALA A 104 19.97 11.82 -27.64
CA ALA A 104 20.53 13.15 -27.39
C ALA A 104 20.80 13.45 -25.90
N GLY A 105 20.51 12.52 -24.99
CA GLY A 105 20.87 12.62 -23.57
C GLY A 105 19.75 13.06 -22.63
N ALA A 106 18.48 13.03 -23.07
CA ALA A 106 17.34 13.34 -22.21
C ALA A 106 17.30 12.44 -20.95
N LYS A 107 16.85 13.00 -19.83
CA LYS A 107 16.75 12.29 -18.54
C LYS A 107 15.53 11.39 -18.50
N VAL A 108 15.68 10.17 -19.02
CA VAL A 108 14.59 9.19 -19.10
C VAL A 108 14.84 8.02 -18.16
N THR A 109 13.79 7.61 -17.45
CA THR A 109 13.71 6.31 -16.77
C THR A 109 12.70 5.44 -17.52
N TRP A 110 13.17 4.32 -18.06
CA TRP A 110 12.40 3.37 -18.86
C TRP A 110 12.03 2.15 -18.02
N LEU A 111 10.75 1.79 -17.97
CA LEU A 111 10.27 0.62 -17.23
C LEU A 111 9.70 -0.41 -18.21
N ASN A 112 10.14 -1.66 -18.06
CA ASN A 112 9.56 -2.84 -18.70
C ASN A 112 9.65 -2.88 -20.25
N TYR A 113 8.51 -2.92 -20.94
CA TYR A 113 8.40 -3.29 -22.35
C TYR A 113 8.98 -2.26 -23.31
N ASN A 114 9.11 -2.70 -24.56
CA ASN A 114 9.42 -1.91 -25.75
C ASN A 114 10.84 -1.37 -25.78
N ILE A 115 11.73 -1.78 -24.87
CA ILE A 115 13.12 -1.31 -24.85
C ILE A 115 13.87 -1.64 -26.15
N TRP A 116 13.54 -2.77 -26.79
CA TRP A 116 14.08 -3.16 -28.11
C TRP A 116 13.72 -2.17 -29.22
N ARG A 117 12.67 -1.34 -29.05
CA ARG A 117 12.30 -0.29 -30.01
C ARG A 117 13.32 0.86 -30.06
N LEU A 118 14.22 0.97 -29.08
CA LEU A 118 15.29 1.96 -29.11
C LEU A 118 16.34 1.65 -30.18
N ASP A 119 16.44 0.39 -30.63
CA ASP A 119 17.09 0.06 -31.91
C ASP A 119 16.15 0.42 -33.06
N ASN A 120 16.37 1.58 -33.67
CA ASN A 120 15.52 2.12 -34.73
C ASN A 120 16.37 2.59 -35.91
N ALA A 121 16.45 1.73 -36.93
CA ALA A 121 17.23 1.97 -38.14
C ALA A 121 16.76 3.20 -38.94
N ALA A 122 15.48 3.56 -38.88
CA ALA A 122 14.94 4.70 -39.64
C ALA A 122 15.51 6.05 -39.18
N ILE A 123 15.99 6.14 -37.94
CA ILE A 123 16.62 7.33 -37.36
C ILE A 123 18.07 7.08 -36.92
N GLY A 124 18.65 5.92 -37.27
CA GLY A 124 20.01 5.55 -36.89
C GLY A 124 20.25 5.40 -35.38
N ALA A 125 19.21 5.12 -34.60
CA ALA A 125 19.31 4.95 -33.15
C ALA A 125 19.62 3.49 -32.79
N SER A 126 20.45 3.29 -31.77
CA SER A 126 20.73 1.96 -31.21
C SER A 126 20.93 2.00 -29.69
N LEU A 127 20.47 0.96 -29.00
CA LEU A 127 20.75 0.73 -27.57
C LEU A 127 22.26 0.74 -27.26
N SER A 128 23.10 0.33 -28.21
CA SER A 128 24.56 0.34 -28.06
C SER A 128 25.13 1.75 -27.84
N GLN A 129 24.45 2.80 -28.31
CA GLN A 129 24.82 4.20 -28.02
C GLN A 129 24.67 4.55 -26.54
N LEU A 130 23.79 3.84 -25.83
CA LEU A 130 23.64 3.90 -24.38
C LEU A 130 24.55 2.88 -23.67
N GLY A 131 25.38 2.12 -24.40
CA GLY A 131 26.17 1.02 -23.85
C GLY A 131 25.30 -0.13 -23.34
N LEU A 132 24.13 -0.35 -23.93
CA LEU A 132 23.16 -1.37 -23.55
C LEU A 132 22.85 -2.29 -24.73
N ARG A 133 22.42 -3.52 -24.45
CA ARG A 133 21.85 -4.43 -25.45
C ARG A 133 20.68 -5.20 -24.88
N TYR A 134 19.60 -5.28 -25.66
CA TYR A 134 18.49 -6.17 -25.37
C TYR A 134 18.92 -7.64 -25.55
N VAL A 135 18.62 -8.48 -24.56
CA VAL A 135 19.02 -9.89 -24.56
C VAL A 135 17.81 -10.79 -24.80
N ALA A 136 16.78 -10.69 -23.96
CA ALA A 136 15.65 -11.61 -23.98
C ALA A 136 14.42 -11.04 -23.25
N LEU A 137 13.26 -11.57 -23.61
CA LEU A 137 12.02 -11.52 -22.83
C LEU A 137 11.90 -12.84 -22.08
N TYR A 138 11.82 -12.77 -20.76
CA TYR A 138 11.37 -13.89 -19.93
C TYR A 138 9.86 -13.77 -19.73
N PRO A 139 9.05 -14.70 -20.28
CA PRO A 139 7.60 -14.60 -20.23
C PRO A 139 7.07 -14.85 -18.82
N GLU A 140 5.76 -14.64 -18.64
CA GLU A 140 5.03 -15.17 -17.50
C GLU A 140 5.23 -16.70 -17.38
N TYR A 141 5.56 -17.16 -16.17
CA TYR A 141 5.89 -18.55 -15.91
C TYR A 141 4.65 -19.34 -15.49
N GLN A 142 4.53 -20.59 -15.93
CA GLN A 142 3.65 -21.55 -15.29
C GLN A 142 4.28 -22.07 -13.99
N PRO A 143 3.49 -22.55 -13.00
CA PRO A 143 4.01 -23.03 -11.71
C PRO A 143 5.10 -24.09 -11.84
N SER A 144 4.99 -24.96 -12.86
CA SER A 144 6.01 -25.98 -13.16
C SER A 144 7.37 -25.39 -13.58
N GLU A 145 7.40 -24.13 -13.99
CA GLU A 145 8.56 -23.44 -14.53
C GLU A 145 9.20 -22.48 -13.52
N PHE A 146 8.57 -22.25 -12.35
CA PHE A 146 9.02 -21.28 -11.35
C PHE A 146 10.46 -21.47 -10.90
N SER A 147 10.94 -22.72 -10.87
CA SER A 147 12.34 -23.05 -10.53
C SER A 147 13.36 -22.42 -11.48
N THR A 148 13.00 -22.20 -12.74
CA THR A 148 13.89 -21.63 -13.76
C THR A 148 13.83 -20.09 -13.80
N GLY A 149 12.75 -19.51 -13.29
CA GLY A 149 12.48 -18.09 -13.37
C GLY A 149 13.16 -17.24 -12.30
N PHE A 150 13.33 -15.95 -12.62
CA PHE A 150 13.92 -14.97 -11.72
C PHE A 150 12.88 -14.50 -10.72
N ASN A 151 12.94 -15.04 -9.50
CA ASN A 151 11.92 -14.87 -8.48
C ASN A 151 12.39 -14.03 -7.28
N ARG A 152 13.66 -13.61 -7.28
CA ARG A 152 14.24 -12.73 -6.27
C ARG A 152 14.99 -11.58 -6.93
N ILE A 153 14.99 -10.42 -6.28
CA ILE A 153 15.82 -9.27 -6.67
C ILE A 153 16.78 -8.95 -5.52
N ASP A 154 18.08 -9.13 -5.75
CA ASP A 154 19.13 -8.78 -4.81
C ASP A 154 19.42 -7.26 -4.91
N TYR A 155 19.25 -6.56 -3.80
CA TYR A 155 19.42 -5.11 -3.69
C TYR A 155 19.99 -4.72 -2.32
N ARG A 156 21.12 -4.00 -2.32
CA ARG A 156 21.81 -3.49 -1.11
C ARG A 156 21.96 -4.54 0.01
N GLY A 157 22.30 -5.77 -0.36
CA GLY A 157 22.54 -6.87 0.59
C GLY A 157 21.28 -7.62 1.05
N TYR A 158 20.12 -7.34 0.47
CA TYR A 158 18.87 -8.04 0.76
C TYR A 158 18.26 -8.65 -0.50
N ALA A 159 17.69 -9.85 -0.37
CA ALA A 159 17.01 -10.55 -1.47
C ALA A 159 15.49 -10.35 -1.36
N PHE A 160 14.95 -9.40 -2.13
CA PHE A 160 13.52 -9.14 -2.23
C PHE A 160 12.84 -10.28 -3.00
N LYS A 161 11.64 -10.67 -2.57
CA LYS A 161 10.87 -11.81 -3.10
C LYS A 161 9.80 -11.27 -4.05
N LYS A 162 9.82 -11.69 -5.32
CA LYS A 162 8.74 -11.36 -6.25
C LYS A 162 7.45 -12.02 -5.79
N TYR A 163 6.35 -11.28 -5.87
CA TYR A 163 5.06 -11.67 -5.36
C TYR A 163 4.01 -11.66 -6.46
N ILE A 164 3.18 -12.70 -6.49
CA ILE A 164 1.86 -12.66 -7.12
C ILE A 164 0.81 -12.89 -6.03
N PRO A 165 -0.47 -12.52 -6.22
CA PRO A 165 -1.50 -12.67 -5.20
C PRO A 165 -1.49 -14.06 -4.55
N GLY A 166 -1.19 -14.11 -3.24
CA GLY A 166 -1.14 -15.33 -2.45
C GLY A 166 0.16 -16.14 -2.49
N LEU A 167 1.14 -15.79 -3.34
CA LEU A 167 2.38 -16.56 -3.49
C LEU A 167 3.63 -15.66 -3.52
N LEU A 168 4.60 -15.99 -2.68
CA LEU A 168 5.92 -15.35 -2.64
C LEU A 168 6.95 -16.19 -3.41
N GLU A 169 8.01 -15.51 -3.86
CA GLU A 169 9.10 -16.11 -4.64
C GLU A 169 8.61 -16.71 -5.94
N VAL A 170 7.69 -15.99 -6.59
CA VAL A 170 7.15 -16.33 -7.90
C VAL A 170 7.77 -15.44 -8.97
N PRO A 171 8.38 -16.01 -10.02
CA PRO A 171 8.89 -15.19 -11.11
C PRO A 171 7.74 -14.58 -11.91
N ILE A 172 7.93 -13.33 -12.32
CA ILE A 172 7.00 -12.57 -13.17
C ILE A 172 7.77 -12.15 -14.41
N GLU A 173 7.06 -12.00 -15.52
CA GLU A 173 7.56 -11.47 -16.78
C GLU A 173 8.56 -10.32 -16.58
N MET A 174 9.70 -10.39 -17.29
CA MET A 174 10.73 -9.36 -17.26
C MET A 174 11.57 -9.37 -18.55
N MET A 175 12.17 -8.22 -18.84
CA MET A 175 13.05 -7.97 -19.97
C MET A 175 14.51 -7.93 -19.51
N GLU A 176 15.37 -8.74 -20.12
CA GLU A 176 16.81 -8.69 -19.88
C GLU A 176 17.48 -7.68 -20.81
N VAL A 177 18.17 -6.72 -20.19
CA VAL A 177 19.08 -5.80 -20.86
C VAL A 177 20.44 -5.95 -20.20
N ALA A 178 21.46 -6.19 -21.02
CA ALA A 178 22.84 -6.35 -20.57
C ALA A 178 23.63 -5.05 -20.81
N PRO A 179 24.58 -4.72 -19.92
CA PRO A 179 25.56 -3.68 -20.18
C PRO A 179 26.57 -4.15 -21.25
N GLU A 180 26.91 -3.26 -22.17
CA GLU A 180 27.99 -3.41 -23.15
C GLU A 180 29.13 -2.41 -22.93
N SER A 181 28.97 -1.51 -21.96
CA SER A 181 29.98 -0.54 -21.55
C SER A 181 30.22 -0.63 -20.04
N PRO A 182 31.47 -0.51 -19.55
CA PRO A 182 31.78 -0.45 -18.12
C PRO A 182 31.24 0.83 -17.44
N SER A 183 30.79 1.83 -18.21
CA SER A 183 30.13 3.02 -17.68
C SER A 183 28.69 2.77 -17.20
N VAL A 184 28.10 1.62 -17.56
CA VAL A 184 26.75 1.25 -17.12
C VAL A 184 26.81 0.68 -15.71
N ILE A 185 26.02 1.26 -14.81
CA ILE A 185 25.92 0.85 -13.41
C ILE A 185 24.72 -0.06 -13.24
N VAL A 186 24.92 -1.24 -12.65
CA VAL A 186 23.83 -2.14 -12.25
C VAL A 186 23.54 -1.94 -10.76
N HIS A 187 22.34 -1.44 -10.44
CA HIS A 187 21.91 -1.10 -9.08
C HIS A 187 21.23 -2.27 -8.36
N ALA A 188 20.65 -3.21 -9.10
CA ALA A 188 19.95 -4.38 -8.57
C ALA A 188 20.05 -5.56 -9.54
N TRP A 189 20.03 -6.78 -9.01
CA TRP A 189 20.19 -8.02 -9.78
C TRP A 189 19.00 -8.94 -9.57
N ALA A 190 18.38 -9.42 -10.64
CA ALA A 190 17.39 -10.48 -10.56
C ALA A 190 18.10 -11.83 -10.48
N ARG A 191 17.61 -12.74 -9.64
CA ARG A 191 18.20 -14.06 -9.39
C ARG A 191 17.16 -15.16 -9.45
N ASN A 192 17.51 -16.30 -10.04
CA ASN A 192 16.70 -17.51 -10.03
C ASN A 192 17.20 -18.53 -8.98
N SER A 193 16.46 -19.63 -8.82
CA SER A 193 16.79 -20.67 -7.81
C SER A 193 18.14 -21.37 -8.07
N ALA A 194 18.59 -21.42 -9.33
CA ALA A 194 19.88 -21.97 -9.72
C ALA A 194 21.06 -21.00 -9.49
N GLY A 195 20.81 -19.79 -8.99
CA GLY A 195 21.83 -18.77 -8.72
C GLY A 195 22.25 -17.94 -9.93
N ARG A 196 21.63 -18.13 -11.11
CA ARG A 196 21.87 -17.25 -12.26
C ARG A 196 21.37 -15.85 -11.92
N GLN A 197 22.20 -14.85 -12.22
CA GLN A 197 21.87 -13.45 -12.04
C GLN A 197 21.80 -12.72 -13.39
N ILE A 198 20.84 -11.81 -13.52
CA ILE A 198 20.72 -10.87 -14.63
C ILE A 198 20.45 -9.46 -14.08
N PRO A 199 20.85 -8.39 -14.78
CA PRO A 199 20.57 -7.02 -14.34
C PRO A 199 19.07 -6.74 -14.20
N TYR A 200 18.66 -6.12 -13.09
CA TYR A 200 17.27 -5.69 -12.85
C TYR A 200 17.08 -4.17 -13.01
N ALA A 201 18.01 -3.39 -12.48
CA ALA A 201 18.00 -1.93 -12.58
C ALA A 201 19.36 -1.44 -13.09
N LEU A 202 19.37 -0.76 -14.22
CA LEU A 202 20.58 -0.23 -14.85
C LEU A 202 20.53 1.29 -14.98
N GLN A 203 21.70 1.90 -14.99
CA GLN A 203 21.90 3.32 -15.27
C GLN A 203 23.03 3.51 -16.28
N SER A 204 22.75 4.20 -17.38
CA SER A 204 23.75 4.68 -18.34
C SER A 204 23.64 6.20 -18.46
N GLY A 205 24.57 6.93 -17.84
CA GLY A 205 24.49 8.38 -17.73
C GLY A 205 23.16 8.86 -17.16
N ASN A 206 22.37 9.56 -17.98
CA ASN A 206 21.05 10.09 -17.63
C ASN A 206 19.90 9.08 -17.79
N PHE A 207 20.13 7.99 -18.53
CA PHE A 207 19.15 6.96 -18.84
C PHE A 207 19.13 5.89 -17.75
N TRP A 208 17.94 5.57 -17.25
CA TRP A 208 17.72 4.48 -16.31
C TRP A 208 16.81 3.43 -16.93
N TYR A 209 17.04 2.16 -16.60
CA TYR A 209 16.21 1.06 -17.07
C TYR A 209 15.82 0.13 -15.92
N ILE A 210 14.54 -0.23 -15.83
CA ILE A 210 14.00 -1.23 -14.91
C ILE A 210 13.42 -2.39 -15.73
N ALA A 211 13.89 -3.60 -15.43
CA ALA A 211 13.63 -4.80 -16.22
C ALA A 211 12.17 -5.27 -16.26
N ASP A 212 11.33 -4.85 -15.31
CA ASP A 212 9.89 -5.14 -15.33
C ASP A 212 9.05 -3.96 -14.86
N ASN A 213 7.74 -4.15 -14.80
CA ASN A 213 6.85 -3.19 -14.17
C ASN A 213 6.79 -3.46 -12.65
N PRO A 214 7.35 -2.58 -11.79
CA PRO A 214 7.40 -2.76 -10.35
C PRO A 214 6.04 -2.56 -9.67
N PHE A 215 5.02 -2.13 -10.42
CA PHE A 215 3.64 -1.99 -9.94
C PHE A 215 2.76 -3.21 -10.23
N THR A 216 3.25 -4.16 -11.03
CA THR A 216 2.56 -5.43 -11.28
C THR A 216 2.71 -6.33 -10.06
N TYR A 217 1.66 -6.32 -9.23
CA TYR A 217 1.62 -6.89 -7.88
C TYR A 217 2.64 -6.21 -6.95
N ILE A 218 2.18 -5.78 -5.78
CA ILE A 218 3.05 -5.14 -4.78
C ILE A 218 2.94 -5.93 -3.47
N HIS A 219 4.08 -6.08 -2.79
CA HIS A 219 4.17 -6.72 -1.48
C HIS A 219 5.28 -6.06 -0.67
N GLU A 220 5.20 -6.14 0.66
CA GLU A 220 6.11 -5.49 1.62
C GLU A 220 7.53 -6.06 1.62
N GLN A 221 7.83 -6.97 0.70
CA GLN A 221 9.11 -7.63 0.51
C GLN A 221 9.48 -7.76 -0.99
N ASP A 222 8.78 -7.05 -1.89
CA ASP A 222 8.96 -7.15 -3.34
C ASP A 222 9.75 -5.94 -3.90
N ARG A 223 10.18 -6.06 -5.16
CA ARG A 223 10.88 -5.09 -6.00
C ARG A 223 10.21 -3.73 -6.11
N TYR A 224 8.92 -3.62 -5.80
CA TYR A 224 8.24 -2.34 -5.61
C TYR A 224 9.01 -1.42 -4.64
N LEU A 225 9.54 -1.98 -3.54
CA LEU A 225 10.35 -1.23 -2.58
C LEU A 225 11.68 -0.76 -3.16
N ILE A 226 12.32 -1.60 -3.99
CA ILE A 226 13.57 -1.27 -4.69
C ILE A 226 13.32 -0.08 -5.63
N PHE A 227 12.27 -0.16 -6.45
CA PHE A 227 11.93 0.92 -7.37
C PHE A 227 11.62 2.22 -6.62
N ALA A 228 10.82 2.15 -5.54
CA ALA A 228 10.48 3.31 -4.73
C ALA A 228 11.71 3.99 -4.10
N ASP A 229 12.74 3.21 -3.73
CA ASP A 229 14.03 3.74 -3.23
C ASP A 229 14.89 4.33 -4.35
N LEU A 230 14.94 3.69 -5.52
CA LEU A 230 15.70 4.15 -6.68
C LEU A 230 15.14 5.43 -7.33
N ILE A 231 13.89 5.81 -7.07
CA ILE A 231 13.36 7.12 -7.49
C ILE A 231 14.25 8.26 -6.97
N ALA A 232 14.80 8.17 -5.76
CA ALA A 232 15.65 9.22 -5.19
C ALA A 232 16.92 9.50 -6.02
N PRO A 233 17.81 8.52 -6.30
CA PRO A 233 18.96 8.74 -7.18
C PRO A 233 18.57 9.05 -8.63
N MET A 234 17.48 8.49 -9.17
CA MET A 234 16.95 8.91 -10.48
C MET A 234 16.68 10.42 -10.47
N MET A 235 15.99 10.90 -9.45
CA MET A 235 15.68 12.33 -9.28
C MET A 235 16.89 13.16 -8.82
N GLY A 236 18.12 12.64 -8.83
CA GLY A 236 19.32 13.37 -8.39
C GLY A 236 19.31 13.73 -6.90
N ARG A 237 18.50 13.05 -6.09
CA ARG A 237 18.28 13.29 -4.65
C ARG A 237 18.77 12.12 -3.81
N ASP A 238 20.01 11.68 -4.02
CA ASP A 238 20.59 10.54 -3.28
C ASP A 238 20.91 10.93 -1.82
N THR A 239 19.85 10.95 -0.99
CA THR A 239 19.91 11.27 0.43
C THR A 239 19.48 10.08 1.26
N THR A 240 20.22 9.84 2.36
CA THR A 240 19.85 8.85 3.37
C THR A 240 19.16 9.55 4.53
N CYS A 241 18.10 8.96 5.06
CA CYS A 241 17.34 9.50 6.19
C CYS A 241 17.45 8.57 7.41
N ALA A 242 17.22 9.15 8.58
CA ALA A 242 17.01 8.37 9.80
C ALA A 242 15.82 7.39 9.62
N PRO A 243 15.95 6.12 10.03
CA PRO A 243 14.84 5.16 10.03
C PRO A 243 13.71 5.61 10.97
N ARG A 244 12.48 5.65 10.47
CA ARG A 244 11.29 6.07 11.23
C ARG A 244 10.22 5.00 11.29
N ALA A 245 9.47 4.94 12.38
CA ALA A 245 8.35 4.01 12.54
C ALA A 245 7.06 4.73 12.92
N LEU A 246 5.93 4.14 12.52
CA LEU A 246 4.58 4.50 12.94
C LEU A 246 3.87 3.24 13.43
N ALA A 247 3.21 3.39 14.58
CA ALA A 247 2.34 2.36 15.16
C ALA A 247 0.90 2.86 15.12
N ARG A 248 -0.02 2.03 14.64
CA ARG A 248 -1.45 2.30 14.67
C ARG A 248 -2.22 1.24 15.46
N MET A 249 -2.97 1.68 16.45
CA MET A 249 -3.98 0.85 17.10
C MET A 249 -5.30 1.02 16.34
N GLU A 250 -5.83 -0.05 15.77
CA GLU A 250 -6.96 0.04 14.83
C GLU A 250 -8.31 -0.40 15.43
N ASP A 251 -9.38 0.13 14.84
CA ASP A 251 -10.80 -0.20 15.06
C ASP A 251 -11.31 0.02 16.48
N LEU A 252 -10.83 1.06 17.17
CA LEU A 252 -11.36 1.37 18.50
C LEU A 252 -12.83 1.78 18.40
N SER A 253 -13.69 1.09 19.13
CA SER A 253 -15.12 1.28 19.10
C SER A 253 -15.73 1.39 20.49
N PRO A 254 -16.92 2.02 20.64
CA PRO A 254 -17.70 1.99 21.87
C PRO A 254 -18.07 0.58 22.37
N ASN A 255 -18.01 -0.43 21.50
CA ASN A 255 -18.35 -1.82 21.83
C ASN A 255 -17.14 -2.61 22.37
N ASP A 256 -15.94 -2.02 22.39
CA ASP A 256 -14.74 -2.71 22.84
C ASP A 256 -14.76 -2.98 24.35
N GLN A 257 -14.09 -4.06 24.75
CA GLN A 257 -13.81 -4.30 26.16
C GLN A 257 -12.70 -3.36 26.64
N GLY A 258 -13.00 -2.54 27.64
CA GLY A 258 -12.01 -1.60 28.21
C GLY A 258 -10.74 -2.29 28.74
N ALA A 259 -10.84 -3.56 29.15
CA ALA A 259 -9.70 -4.36 29.61
C ALA A 259 -8.70 -4.66 28.47
N ASP A 260 -9.18 -4.95 27.26
CA ASP A 260 -8.34 -5.27 26.11
C ASP A 260 -7.60 -4.02 25.63
N LEU A 261 -8.34 -2.91 25.50
CA LEU A 261 -7.75 -1.61 25.22
C LEU A 261 -6.69 -1.24 26.27
N LYS A 262 -6.99 -1.44 27.56
CA LYS A 262 -6.08 -1.12 28.65
C LYS A 262 -4.79 -1.93 28.55
N ARG A 263 -4.88 -3.24 28.30
CA ARG A 263 -3.74 -4.16 28.21
C ARG A 263 -2.75 -3.72 27.15
N MET A 264 -3.23 -3.39 25.97
CA MET A 264 -2.39 -2.93 24.86
C MET A 264 -1.79 -1.54 25.14
N LEU A 265 -2.58 -0.61 25.65
CA LEU A 265 -2.12 0.73 26.00
C LEU A 265 -1.11 0.74 27.16
N ASP A 266 -1.21 -0.20 28.11
CA ASP A 266 -0.20 -0.40 29.17
C ASP A 266 1.17 -0.75 28.56
N ILE A 267 1.19 -1.64 27.57
CA ILE A 267 2.42 -2.03 26.86
C ILE A 267 2.97 -0.85 26.07
N ILE A 268 2.15 -0.18 25.25
CA ILE A 268 2.57 0.99 24.46
C ILE A 268 3.13 2.09 25.37
N ASN A 269 2.48 2.36 26.50
CA ASN A 269 2.94 3.35 27.45
C ASN A 269 4.30 2.99 28.06
N ARG A 270 4.47 1.71 28.45
CA ARG A 270 5.71 1.19 29.03
C ARG A 270 6.87 1.18 28.04
N VAL A 271 6.64 0.77 26.80
CA VAL A 271 7.65 0.85 25.73
C VAL A 271 7.98 2.32 25.44
N GLY A 272 7.01 3.23 25.59
CA GLY A 272 7.25 4.67 25.53
C GLY A 272 7.17 5.26 24.13
N ILE A 273 6.43 4.65 23.20
CA ILE A 273 6.36 5.10 21.80
C ILE A 273 5.22 6.11 21.56
N PRO A 274 5.37 7.08 20.66
CA PRO A 274 4.23 7.74 20.02
C PRO A 274 3.49 6.76 19.10
N PHE A 275 2.19 6.96 18.95
CA PHE A 275 1.33 6.12 18.11
C PHE A 275 0.09 6.91 17.65
N LEU A 276 -0.66 6.36 16.69
CA LEU A 276 -2.04 6.79 16.43
C LEU A 276 -3.03 5.68 16.78
N ALA A 277 -4.26 6.08 17.05
CA ALA A 277 -5.38 5.17 17.23
C ALA A 277 -6.54 5.59 16.32
N THR A 278 -7.10 4.66 15.56
CA THR A 278 -8.28 4.92 14.72
C THR A 278 -9.52 4.61 15.53
N ALA A 279 -10.45 5.57 15.61
CA ALA A 279 -11.65 5.47 16.43
C ALA A 279 -12.92 5.59 15.59
N ILE A 280 -13.84 4.64 15.79
CA ILE A 280 -15.20 4.63 15.26
C ILE A 280 -16.07 5.46 16.22
N PRO A 281 -16.65 6.59 15.77
CA PRO A 281 -17.41 7.48 16.65
C PRO A 281 -18.66 6.84 17.28
N LEU A 282 -19.36 5.97 16.54
CA LEU A 282 -20.61 5.33 16.97
C LEU A 282 -20.65 3.88 16.48
N TYR A 283 -20.88 2.94 17.40
CA TYR A 283 -21.06 1.53 17.05
C TYR A 283 -22.53 1.24 16.71
N ILE A 284 -22.76 0.48 15.65
CA ILE A 284 -24.06 0.03 15.16
C ILE A 284 -24.01 -1.48 14.85
N ASP A 285 -25.05 -2.23 15.25
CA ASP A 285 -25.30 -3.61 14.79
C ASP A 285 -26.74 -3.75 14.26
N ASN A 286 -26.88 -3.75 12.94
CA ASN A 286 -28.15 -3.89 12.22
C ASN A 286 -28.74 -5.32 12.27
N ASN A 287 -28.08 -6.28 12.92
CA ASN A 287 -28.57 -7.65 13.09
C ASN A 287 -29.39 -7.86 14.38
N THR A 288 -29.63 -6.79 15.14
CA THR A 288 -30.38 -6.82 16.39
C THR A 288 -31.72 -6.10 16.26
N THR A 289 -32.71 -6.49 17.06
CA THR A 289 -34.04 -5.87 17.10
C THR A 289 -34.38 -5.45 18.53
N PRO A 290 -34.47 -4.14 18.85
CA PRO A 290 -34.15 -3.00 17.98
C PRO A 290 -32.64 -2.95 17.62
N VAL A 291 -32.30 -2.17 16.59
CA VAL A 291 -30.90 -1.96 16.17
C VAL A 291 -30.08 -1.47 17.36
N THR A 292 -28.99 -2.17 17.65
CA THR A 292 -28.07 -1.84 18.74
C THR A 292 -27.23 -0.66 18.32
N GLN A 293 -27.21 0.37 19.16
CA GLN A 293 -26.32 1.52 19.02
C GLN A 293 -25.60 1.76 20.34
N ILE A 294 -24.27 1.86 20.28
CA ILE A 294 -23.45 2.09 21.48
C ILE A 294 -22.65 3.36 21.26
N ARG A 295 -22.89 4.36 22.11
CA ARG A 295 -22.08 5.58 22.23
C ARG A 295 -20.96 5.35 23.24
N TRP A 296 -19.84 6.04 23.04
CA TRP A 296 -18.72 5.99 23.98
C TRP A 296 -19.12 6.28 25.44
N THR A 297 -20.09 7.17 25.69
CA THR A 297 -20.57 7.49 27.04
C THR A 297 -21.31 6.34 27.73
N GLN A 298 -21.77 5.33 26.99
CA GLN A 298 -22.44 4.15 27.53
C GLN A 298 -21.43 3.05 27.95
N ASN A 299 -20.19 3.12 27.48
CA ASN A 299 -19.12 2.21 27.86
C ASN A 299 -17.97 2.98 28.54
N SER A 300 -18.10 3.19 29.85
CA SER A 300 -17.14 3.95 30.65
C SER A 300 -15.73 3.34 30.62
N GLY A 301 -15.61 2.02 30.54
CA GLY A 301 -14.34 1.30 30.44
C GLY A 301 -13.59 1.63 29.15
N ALA A 302 -14.27 1.51 28.00
CA ALA A 302 -13.69 1.83 26.70
C ALA A 302 -13.38 3.34 26.57
N LEU A 303 -14.32 4.22 26.98
CA LEU A 303 -14.11 5.67 26.95
C LEU A 303 -12.94 6.11 27.84
N ALA A 304 -12.73 5.49 28.99
CA ALA A 304 -11.58 5.77 29.84
C ALA A 304 -10.25 5.48 29.11
N GLN A 305 -10.19 4.40 28.32
CA GLN A 305 -9.02 4.06 27.51
C GLN A 305 -8.88 4.98 26.29
N LEU A 306 -9.97 5.33 25.60
CA LEU A 306 -9.94 6.32 24.52
C LEU A 306 -9.33 7.65 25.01
N ARG A 307 -9.79 8.15 26.16
CA ARG A 307 -9.23 9.37 26.81
C ARG A 307 -7.80 9.19 27.29
N ARG A 308 -7.32 7.97 27.49
CA ARG A 308 -5.93 7.71 27.88
C ARG A 308 -4.95 7.97 26.73
N ILE A 309 -5.35 7.71 25.49
CA ILE A 309 -4.50 7.75 24.30
C ILE A 309 -3.69 9.07 24.18
N PRO A 310 -4.31 10.27 24.22
CA PRO A 310 -3.55 11.53 24.13
C PRO A 310 -2.56 11.74 25.29
N ARG A 311 -2.86 11.19 26.47
CA ARG A 311 -2.02 11.33 27.68
C ARG A 311 -0.76 10.46 27.62
N ILE A 312 -0.73 9.46 26.74
CA ILE A 312 0.40 8.54 26.57
C ILE A 312 0.99 8.62 25.16
N ARG A 313 1.09 9.85 24.60
CA ARG A 313 1.69 10.16 23.28
C ARG A 313 0.91 9.66 22.06
N GLY A 314 -0.35 9.26 22.26
CA GLY A 314 -1.22 8.85 21.17
C GLY A 314 -1.88 10.02 20.45
N ARG A 315 -2.36 9.77 19.23
CA ARG A 315 -3.16 10.71 18.42
C ARG A 315 -4.41 10.01 17.90
N ILE A 316 -5.55 10.68 17.96
CA ILE A 316 -6.82 10.13 17.45
C ILE A 316 -6.91 10.39 15.95
N PHE A 317 -7.16 9.33 15.18
CA PHE A 317 -7.57 9.38 13.79
C PHE A 317 -9.03 8.93 13.73
N GLN A 318 -9.84 9.58 12.90
CA GLN A 318 -11.24 9.17 12.73
C GLN A 318 -11.31 8.01 11.75
N HIS A 319 -12.11 7.00 12.08
CA HIS A 319 -12.30 5.80 11.26
C HIS A 319 -13.75 5.65 10.80
N GLY A 320 -14.17 6.51 9.87
CA GLY A 320 -15.57 6.62 9.49
C GLY A 320 -16.42 7.42 10.49
N TYR A 321 -17.73 7.37 10.34
CA TYR A 321 -18.71 7.77 11.35
C TYR A 321 -19.22 6.56 12.12
N THR A 322 -19.61 5.53 11.38
CA THR A 322 -20.14 4.28 11.95
C THR A 322 -19.39 3.05 11.44
N HIS A 323 -18.45 3.20 10.51
CA HIS A 323 -17.75 2.09 9.87
C HIS A 323 -18.74 1.08 9.24
N GLN A 324 -19.84 1.60 8.73
CA GLN A 324 -20.93 0.92 8.03
C GLN A 324 -21.85 2.01 7.43
N PHE A 325 -22.67 1.69 6.43
CA PHE A 325 -23.62 2.65 5.85
C PHE A 325 -25.08 2.42 6.26
N GLU A 326 -25.58 3.27 7.18
CA GLU A 326 -26.98 3.36 7.60
C GLU A 326 -27.60 2.00 8.01
N ASN A 327 -28.62 1.54 7.28
CA ASN A 327 -29.28 0.25 7.47
C ASN A 327 -28.86 -0.80 6.42
N LEU A 328 -27.91 -0.44 5.54
CA LEU A 328 -27.41 -1.34 4.50
C LEU A 328 -26.51 -2.40 5.15
N LYS A 329 -26.80 -3.67 4.92
CA LYS A 329 -25.86 -4.75 5.26
C LYS A 329 -24.80 -4.81 4.18
N ASN A 330 -23.59 -4.34 4.51
CA ASN A 330 -22.55 -4.02 3.53
C ASN A 330 -21.14 -4.49 3.96
N PRO A 331 -20.93 -5.80 4.16
CA PRO A 331 -21.86 -6.91 3.93
C PRO A 331 -22.62 -7.37 5.18
N SER A 332 -22.14 -7.04 6.39
CA SER A 332 -22.61 -7.61 7.66
C SER A 332 -23.67 -6.75 8.36
N GLY A 333 -23.67 -5.44 8.14
CA GLY A 333 -24.46 -4.46 8.87
C GLY A 333 -23.89 -4.10 10.25
N ILE A 334 -22.62 -4.39 10.51
CA ILE A 334 -21.94 -4.21 11.80
C ILE A 334 -20.79 -3.22 11.64
N SER A 335 -20.68 -2.26 12.55
CA SER A 335 -19.51 -1.37 12.66
C SER A 335 -18.21 -2.16 12.80
N GLY A 336 -17.20 -1.81 12.00
CA GLY A 336 -15.87 -2.45 11.99
C GLY A 336 -15.75 -3.53 10.92
N ASP A 337 -16.86 -4.18 10.55
CA ASP A 337 -16.87 -5.26 9.55
C ASP A 337 -17.27 -4.74 8.15
N ASP A 338 -17.91 -3.58 8.07
CA ASP A 338 -18.55 -3.05 6.86
C ASP A 338 -17.83 -1.86 6.23
N TRP A 339 -18.10 -1.66 4.94
CA TRP A 339 -17.71 -0.47 4.20
C TRP A 339 -18.69 0.69 4.45
N GLU A 340 -18.15 1.87 4.72
CA GLU A 340 -18.97 3.06 4.94
C GLU A 340 -19.18 3.93 3.70
N PHE A 341 -18.20 3.97 2.79
CA PHE A 341 -18.20 4.88 1.63
C PHE A 341 -18.17 4.15 0.28
N TRP A 342 -18.35 2.84 0.31
CA TRP A 342 -18.37 1.96 -0.85
C TRP A 342 -19.29 0.78 -0.61
N ARG A 343 -19.92 0.24 -1.66
CA ARG A 343 -20.79 -0.93 -1.55
C ARG A 343 -20.03 -2.20 -1.92
N VAL A 344 -19.99 -3.15 -1.00
CA VAL A 344 -19.40 -4.47 -1.16
C VAL A 344 -20.39 -5.54 -0.73
N GLU A 345 -20.61 -6.51 -1.62
CA GLU A 345 -21.28 -7.76 -1.29
C GLU A 345 -20.31 -8.90 -1.54
N LEU A 346 -20.29 -9.88 -0.65
CA LEU A 346 -19.38 -11.02 -0.70
C LEU A 346 -20.16 -12.33 -0.90
N ASP A 347 -19.59 -13.27 -1.65
CA ASP A 347 -20.08 -14.64 -1.73
C ASP A 347 -19.66 -15.47 -0.50
N ALA A 348 -20.08 -16.73 -0.44
CA ALA A 348 -19.75 -17.63 0.67
C ALA A 348 -18.24 -17.96 0.80
N SER A 349 -17.46 -17.66 -0.23
CA SER A 349 -16.00 -17.83 -0.26
C SER A 349 -15.25 -16.53 0.04
N GLY A 350 -15.97 -15.41 0.23
CA GLY A 350 -15.40 -14.08 0.47
C GLY A 350 -15.07 -13.31 -0.80
N ASN A 351 -15.46 -13.79 -1.99
CA ASN A 351 -15.23 -13.07 -3.24
C ASN A 351 -16.27 -11.97 -3.42
N ARG A 352 -15.87 -10.87 -4.06
CA ARG A 352 -16.77 -9.73 -4.30
C ARG A 352 -17.81 -10.06 -5.37
N ILE A 353 -19.08 -9.99 -5.00
CA ILE A 353 -20.25 -10.03 -5.89
C ILE A 353 -20.54 -8.63 -6.44
N THR A 354 -20.59 -7.65 -5.54
CA THR A 354 -20.84 -6.24 -5.87
C THR A 354 -19.65 -5.40 -5.40
N SER A 355 -19.23 -4.44 -6.23
CA SER A 355 -18.23 -3.44 -5.89
C SER A 355 -18.57 -2.14 -6.62
N THR A 356 -19.43 -1.32 -6.02
CA THR A 356 -19.96 -0.10 -6.64
C THR A 356 -19.99 1.06 -5.64
N PRO A 357 -20.16 2.31 -6.11
CA PRO A 357 -20.53 3.41 -5.22
C PRO A 357 -21.80 3.10 -4.44
N ILE A 358 -21.95 3.71 -3.25
CA ILE A 358 -23.18 3.58 -2.46
C ILE A 358 -24.31 4.33 -3.19
N PRO A 359 -25.44 3.68 -3.51
CA PRO A 359 -26.55 4.34 -4.18
C PRO A 359 -27.04 5.57 -3.41
N GLY A 360 -27.11 6.71 -4.09
CA GLY A 360 -27.60 7.97 -3.51
C GLY A 360 -26.62 8.70 -2.57
N MET A 361 -25.44 8.15 -2.28
CA MET A 361 -24.41 8.90 -1.57
C MET A 361 -23.82 10.00 -2.47
N THR A 362 -23.60 11.17 -1.90
CA THR A 362 -23.00 12.32 -2.58
C THR A 362 -21.77 12.77 -1.81
N ALA A 363 -20.91 13.60 -2.43
CA ALA A 363 -19.78 14.20 -1.74
C ALA A 363 -20.22 14.97 -0.48
N SER A 364 -21.34 15.70 -0.55
CA SER A 364 -21.89 16.45 0.59
C SER A 364 -22.37 15.54 1.72
N SER A 365 -23.08 14.44 1.41
CA SER A 365 -23.51 13.50 2.46
C SER A 365 -22.32 12.73 3.05
N ALA A 366 -21.31 12.40 2.25
CA ALA A 366 -20.06 11.84 2.76
C ALA A 366 -19.34 12.82 3.70
N LEU A 367 -19.26 14.12 3.35
CA LEU A 367 -18.70 15.16 4.23
C LEU A 367 -19.46 15.26 5.55
N GLN A 368 -20.79 15.24 5.50
CA GLN A 368 -21.63 15.33 6.68
C GLN A 368 -21.35 14.17 7.65
N ARG A 369 -21.14 12.95 7.15
CA ARG A 369 -20.75 11.80 7.98
C ARG A 369 -19.40 12.04 8.65
N ILE A 370 -18.41 12.50 7.89
CA ILE A 370 -17.09 12.85 8.43
C ILE A 370 -17.20 13.90 9.54
N GLN A 371 -17.90 14.99 9.29
CA GLN A 371 -18.10 16.09 10.25
C GLN A 371 -18.87 15.65 11.50
N THR A 372 -19.88 14.79 11.33
CA THR A 372 -20.65 14.22 12.44
C THR A 372 -19.75 13.37 13.33
N GLY A 373 -18.98 12.45 12.74
CA GLY A 373 -18.03 11.63 13.47
C GLY A 373 -16.96 12.46 14.20
N ARG A 374 -16.44 13.51 13.54
CA ARG A 374 -15.49 14.46 14.14
C ARG A 374 -16.08 15.15 15.35
N SER A 375 -17.31 15.64 15.24
CA SER A 375 -18.03 16.34 16.31
C SER A 375 -18.23 15.43 17.53
N ILE A 376 -18.67 14.18 17.31
CA ILE A 376 -18.83 13.19 18.39
C ILE A 376 -17.51 12.97 19.12
N LEU A 377 -16.42 12.63 18.42
CA LEU A 377 -15.12 12.38 19.05
C LEU A 377 -14.61 13.63 19.78
N SER A 378 -14.73 14.81 19.16
CA SER A 378 -14.28 16.07 19.77
C SER A 378 -15.05 16.40 21.05
N SER A 379 -16.37 16.16 21.08
CA SER A 379 -17.22 16.40 22.25
C SER A 379 -16.90 15.53 23.47
N LEU A 380 -16.19 14.41 23.26
CA LEU A 380 -15.74 13.52 24.34
C LEU A 380 -14.47 14.04 25.05
N SER A 381 -13.87 15.11 24.54
CA SER A 381 -12.65 15.70 25.09
C SER A 381 -12.84 16.19 26.53
N THR A 382 -11.73 16.25 27.26
CA THR A 382 -11.65 16.85 28.60
C THR A 382 -10.43 17.77 28.66
N ALA A 383 -10.29 18.54 29.74
CA ALA A 383 -9.10 19.38 29.96
C ALA A 383 -7.77 18.60 29.87
N LEU A 384 -7.77 17.29 30.16
CA LEU A 384 -6.58 16.44 30.15
C LEU A 384 -6.52 15.50 28.94
N SER A 385 -7.49 15.53 28.03
CA SER A 385 -7.58 14.57 26.93
C SER A 385 -8.28 15.18 25.73
N ASN A 386 -7.50 15.64 24.75
CA ASN A 386 -8.02 16.14 23.48
C ASN A 386 -8.29 14.96 22.53
N LEU A 387 -9.57 14.70 22.27
CA LEU A 387 -10.03 13.65 21.37
C LEU A 387 -10.41 14.18 19.98
N THR A 388 -10.13 15.45 19.70
CA THR A 388 -10.29 16.01 18.35
C THR A 388 -9.38 15.23 17.39
N PRO A 389 -9.94 14.53 16.38
CA PRO A 389 -9.13 13.76 15.46
C PRO A 389 -8.21 14.65 14.64
N VAL A 390 -7.00 14.17 14.37
CA VAL A 390 -5.94 14.90 13.64
C VAL A 390 -5.58 14.24 12.30
N GLY A 391 -6.35 13.23 11.90
CA GLY A 391 -6.16 12.48 10.66
C GLY A 391 -7.29 11.48 10.44
N TRP A 392 -7.19 10.75 9.35
CA TRP A 392 -8.25 9.90 8.81
C TRP A 392 -7.75 8.50 8.47
N THR A 393 -8.64 7.52 8.61
CA THR A 393 -8.52 6.21 7.96
C THR A 393 -9.91 5.87 7.40
N THR A 394 -9.99 5.65 6.09
CA THR A 394 -11.24 5.27 5.43
C THR A 394 -11.58 3.84 5.84
N PRO A 395 -12.80 3.54 6.31
CA PRO A 395 -13.25 2.16 6.53
C PRO A 395 -12.93 1.27 5.33
N HIS A 396 -12.13 0.22 5.54
CA HIS A 396 -11.58 -0.67 4.51
C HIS A 396 -10.84 0.02 3.34
N TYR A 397 -10.32 1.23 3.55
CA TYR A 397 -9.51 2.00 2.59
C TYR A 397 -10.21 2.32 1.27
N GLU A 398 -11.54 2.27 1.24
CA GLU A 398 -12.32 2.28 0.02
C GLU A 398 -13.47 3.29 0.11
N ALA A 399 -13.44 4.25 -0.80
CA ALA A 399 -14.52 5.21 -1.05
C ALA A 399 -14.64 5.45 -2.55
N ASP A 400 -15.77 6.04 -2.96
CA ASP A 400 -15.86 6.61 -4.30
C ASP A 400 -14.74 7.66 -4.51
N PRO A 401 -13.96 7.59 -5.61
CA PRO A 401 -12.87 8.52 -5.86
C PRO A 401 -13.26 10.00 -5.81
N SER A 402 -14.51 10.33 -6.14
CA SER A 402 -15.03 11.70 -6.11
C SER A 402 -15.10 12.29 -4.69
N TYR A 403 -15.01 11.48 -3.64
CA TYR A 403 -15.13 11.94 -2.26
C TYR A 403 -13.79 12.32 -1.62
N TYR A 404 -12.64 11.88 -2.15
CA TYR A 404 -11.35 12.11 -1.49
C TYR A 404 -10.97 13.60 -1.38
N ALA A 405 -11.31 14.42 -2.38
CA ALA A 405 -11.15 15.87 -2.28
C ALA A 405 -11.96 16.48 -1.12
N THR A 406 -13.15 15.92 -0.87
CA THR A 406 -14.02 16.32 0.23
C THR A 406 -13.51 15.84 1.57
N PHE A 407 -12.94 14.64 1.65
CA PHE A 407 -12.31 14.13 2.86
C PHE A 407 -11.15 15.06 3.29
N ASN A 408 -10.37 15.53 2.30
CA ASN A 408 -9.25 16.45 2.49
C ASN A 408 -9.65 17.82 3.05
N GLN A 409 -10.92 18.24 2.92
CA GLN A 409 -11.42 19.48 3.55
C GLN A 409 -11.46 19.36 5.08
N THR A 410 -11.63 18.15 5.62
CA THR A 410 -11.64 17.90 7.06
C THR A 410 -10.30 17.37 7.56
N TYR A 411 -9.72 16.42 6.81
CA TYR A 411 -8.48 15.73 7.16
C TYR A 411 -7.57 15.64 5.94
N ASN A 412 -6.53 16.45 5.91
CA ASN A 412 -5.54 16.44 4.83
C ASN A 412 -4.43 15.38 5.01
N ARG A 413 -4.59 14.46 5.98
CA ARG A 413 -3.66 13.38 6.30
C ARG A 413 -4.40 12.09 6.59
N ALA A 414 -3.92 10.99 6.04
CA ALA A 414 -4.43 9.66 6.30
C ALA A 414 -3.31 8.63 6.48
N MET A 415 -3.60 7.54 7.19
CA MET A 415 -2.79 6.32 7.18
C MET A 415 -3.71 5.19 6.75
N GLU A 416 -3.51 4.71 5.51
CA GLU A 416 -4.32 3.68 4.86
C GLU A 416 -3.62 3.17 3.59
N ARG A 417 -4.03 2.00 3.10
CA ARG A 417 -3.66 1.48 1.78
C ARG A 417 -4.74 1.80 0.78
N ARG A 418 -4.85 3.09 0.43
CA ARG A 418 -5.93 3.62 -0.42
C ARG A 418 -6.08 2.81 -1.70
N ILE A 419 -7.34 2.53 -2.05
CA ILE A 419 -7.72 1.91 -3.31
C ILE A 419 -7.94 3.00 -4.37
N TYR A 420 -7.18 2.91 -5.46
CA TYR A 420 -7.30 3.75 -6.65
C TYR A 420 -8.03 2.98 -7.75
N ARG A 421 -8.77 3.71 -8.61
CA ARG A 421 -9.59 3.13 -9.68
C ARG A 421 -9.47 3.90 -10.98
N VAL A 422 -9.37 3.17 -12.08
CA VAL A 422 -9.54 3.67 -13.45
C VAL A 422 -10.34 2.62 -14.23
N GLY A 423 -11.52 2.98 -14.71
CA GLY A 423 -12.43 2.02 -15.33
C GLY A 423 -12.70 0.83 -14.40
N SER A 424 -12.43 -0.38 -14.88
CA SER A 424 -12.54 -1.62 -14.09
C SER A 424 -11.27 -1.98 -13.31
N VAL A 425 -10.15 -1.28 -13.54
CA VAL A 425 -8.87 -1.58 -12.87
C VAL A 425 -8.84 -0.92 -11.51
N ILE A 426 -8.49 -1.72 -10.50
CA ILE A 426 -8.37 -1.28 -9.12
C ILE A 426 -6.98 -1.63 -8.60
N ALA A 427 -6.39 -0.75 -7.78
CA ALA A 427 -5.13 -1.02 -7.12
C ALA A 427 -5.12 -0.41 -5.72
N GLY A 428 -4.87 -1.25 -4.71
CA GLY A 428 -4.42 -0.77 -3.41
C GLY A 428 -2.94 -0.41 -3.47
N GLN A 429 -2.55 0.75 -2.96
CA GLN A 429 -1.14 1.13 -2.89
C GLN A 429 -0.74 1.46 -1.45
N PHE A 430 0.36 0.86 -1.01
CA PHE A 430 1.05 1.26 0.22
C PHE A 430 2.32 2.05 -0.12
N PHE A 431 2.81 2.84 0.83
CA PHE A 431 3.94 3.75 0.60
C PHE A 431 5.09 3.49 1.57
N PRO A 432 6.34 3.30 1.08
CA PRO A 432 7.51 3.10 1.93
C PRO A 432 8.05 4.40 2.57
N TYR A 433 7.38 5.52 2.31
CA TYR A 433 7.66 6.86 2.85
C TYR A 433 6.41 7.75 2.72
N PRO A 434 6.33 8.88 3.43
CA PRO A 434 5.21 9.81 3.30
C PRO A 434 5.12 10.38 1.88
N VAL A 435 3.90 10.45 1.36
CA VAL A 435 3.62 11.04 0.04
C VAL A 435 2.39 11.93 0.09
N ARG A 436 2.26 12.87 -0.85
CA ARG A 436 0.98 13.41 -1.26
C ARG A 436 0.46 12.59 -2.44
N ASP A 437 -0.66 11.91 -2.26
CA ASP A 437 -1.26 11.14 -3.35
C ASP A 437 -1.85 12.05 -4.45
N VAL A 438 -2.35 11.44 -5.52
CA VAL A 438 -3.04 12.13 -6.64
C VAL A 438 -4.26 12.94 -6.20
N ASN A 439 -4.81 12.69 -5.00
CA ASN A 439 -5.92 13.44 -4.43
C ASN A 439 -5.46 14.60 -3.53
N GLY A 440 -4.15 14.75 -3.30
CA GLY A 440 -3.54 15.75 -2.43
C GLY A 440 -3.49 15.36 -0.94
N THR A 441 -3.94 14.16 -0.58
CA THR A 441 -3.90 13.66 0.80
C THR A 441 -2.46 13.32 1.18
N LEU A 442 -2.00 13.80 2.35
CA LEU A 442 -0.75 13.32 2.94
C LEU A 442 -0.95 11.89 3.47
N MET A 443 -0.38 10.93 2.76
CA MET A 443 -0.39 9.51 3.14
C MET A 443 0.79 9.20 4.02
N LEU A 444 0.51 8.70 5.22
CA LEU A 444 1.50 8.13 6.11
C LEU A 444 1.81 6.68 5.73
N PRO A 445 3.06 6.22 5.88
CA PRO A 445 3.43 4.84 5.58
C PRO A 445 2.62 3.81 6.38
N GLU A 446 2.04 2.84 5.68
CA GLU A 446 1.48 1.58 6.19
C GLU A 446 2.05 0.42 5.34
N ASN A 447 3.34 0.18 5.47
CA ASN A 447 4.16 -0.57 4.52
C ASN A 447 4.72 -1.89 5.05
N LEU A 448 4.30 -2.32 6.24
CA LEU A 448 4.69 -3.59 6.83
C LEU A 448 3.58 -4.66 6.84
N GLY A 449 2.41 -4.32 6.29
CA GLY A 449 1.21 -5.13 6.44
C GLY A 449 0.68 -5.03 7.87
N SER A 450 -0.10 -6.03 8.28
CA SER A 450 -0.66 -6.10 9.62
C SER A 450 -0.95 -7.52 10.05
N VAL A 451 -1.04 -7.71 11.36
CA VAL A 451 -1.27 -9.03 11.93
C VAL A 451 -2.71 -9.49 11.67
N GLN A 452 -2.85 -10.43 10.75
CA GLN A 452 -4.11 -11.00 10.26
C GLN A 452 -4.01 -12.52 10.17
N PRO A 453 -5.13 -13.27 10.06
CA PRO A 453 -5.12 -14.74 10.00
C PRO A 453 -4.12 -15.37 9.03
N ASN A 454 -3.81 -14.69 7.92
CA ASN A 454 -2.87 -15.12 6.88
C ASN A 454 -1.57 -14.30 6.83
N TYR A 455 -1.37 -13.35 7.76
CA TYR A 455 -0.18 -12.50 7.83
C TYR A 455 0.22 -12.29 9.29
N LEU A 456 1.18 -13.08 9.77
CA LEU A 456 1.48 -13.15 11.21
C LEU A 456 2.59 -12.18 11.62
N LEU A 457 2.76 -11.98 12.93
CA LEU A 457 3.77 -11.08 13.49
C LEU A 457 5.20 -11.29 12.92
N PRO A 458 5.71 -12.54 12.72
CA PRO A 458 7.01 -12.74 12.08
C PRO A 458 7.09 -12.26 10.62
N MET A 459 5.97 -12.23 9.90
CA MET A 459 5.91 -11.69 8.53
C MET A 459 6.01 -10.16 8.53
N VAL A 460 5.40 -9.49 9.53
CA VAL A 460 5.56 -8.05 9.76
C VAL A 460 7.02 -7.71 10.11
N GLU A 461 7.68 -8.54 10.92
CA GLU A 461 9.12 -8.40 11.24
C GLU A 461 10.00 -8.54 10.00
N GLU A 462 9.71 -9.52 9.14
CA GLU A 462 10.42 -9.70 7.87
C GLU A 462 10.22 -8.51 6.92
N ALA A 463 8.99 -8.00 6.81
CA ALA A 463 8.72 -6.78 6.06
C ALA A 463 9.51 -5.59 6.61
N ALA A 464 9.66 -5.48 7.94
CA ALA A 464 10.47 -4.43 8.56
C ALA A 464 11.95 -4.57 8.20
N ARG A 465 12.49 -5.80 8.16
CA ARG A 465 13.86 -6.06 7.68
C ARG A 465 14.05 -5.65 6.23
N ALA A 466 13.12 -6.01 5.34
CA ALA A 466 13.17 -5.64 3.93
C ALA A 466 13.16 -4.11 3.74
N ASN A 467 12.26 -3.41 4.44
CA ASN A 467 12.17 -1.95 4.37
C ASN A 467 13.38 -1.24 4.99
N ARG A 468 14.12 -1.88 5.91
CA ARG A 468 15.27 -1.27 6.59
C ARG A 468 16.45 -0.98 5.67
N VAL A 469 16.49 -1.66 4.52
CA VAL A 469 17.54 -1.60 3.49
C VAL A 469 17.41 -0.35 2.61
N LEU A 470 16.24 0.31 2.61
CA LEU A 470 15.99 1.53 1.85
C LEU A 470 16.77 2.72 2.42
N ARG A 471 17.07 3.74 1.61
CA ARG A 471 17.82 4.95 2.00
C ARG A 471 17.08 5.79 3.02
N CYS A 472 15.76 5.88 2.92
CA CYS A 472 14.92 6.62 3.86
C CYS A 472 13.81 5.72 4.38
N PRO A 473 14.16 4.74 5.24
CA PRO A 473 13.28 3.64 5.54
C PRO A 473 12.19 4.05 6.53
N TRP A 474 10.95 3.66 6.23
CA TRP A 474 9.83 3.73 7.17
C TRP A 474 9.33 2.34 7.55
N ALA A 475 8.81 2.22 8.76
CA ALA A 475 8.19 1.02 9.30
C ALA A 475 6.81 1.39 9.87
N GLY A 476 5.78 1.36 9.01
CA GLY A 476 4.39 1.60 9.37
C GLY A 476 3.60 0.31 9.51
N HIS A 477 3.07 0.05 10.70
CA HIS A 477 2.27 -1.14 11.02
C HIS A 477 1.04 -0.78 11.84
N PHE A 478 0.07 -1.68 11.84
CA PHE A 478 -1.10 -1.59 12.71
C PHE A 478 -1.40 -2.90 13.44
N PHE A 479 -2.18 -2.79 14.52
CA PHE A 479 -2.60 -3.90 15.37
C PHE A 479 -3.98 -3.64 15.98
N HIS A 480 -4.69 -4.72 16.30
CA HIS A 480 -5.99 -4.67 16.97
C HIS A 480 -5.91 -5.15 18.42
N ALA A 481 -6.64 -4.49 19.32
CA ALA A 481 -6.59 -4.81 20.76
C ALA A 481 -6.91 -6.27 21.09
N TYR A 482 -7.87 -6.87 20.38
CA TYR A 482 -8.32 -8.24 20.63
C TYR A 482 -7.23 -9.29 20.38
N THR A 483 -6.24 -9.00 19.53
CA THR A 483 -5.20 -9.97 19.14
C THR A 483 -4.29 -10.39 20.29
N ILE A 484 -4.26 -9.61 21.38
CA ILE A 484 -3.49 -9.91 22.59
C ILE A 484 -4.35 -10.29 23.81
N ASP A 485 -5.66 -10.46 23.61
CA ASP A 485 -6.53 -11.00 24.64
C ASP A 485 -6.20 -12.50 24.85
N PRO A 486 -5.86 -12.95 26.08
CA PRO A 486 -5.63 -14.36 26.37
C PRO A 486 -6.82 -15.27 26.07
N SER A 487 -8.03 -14.72 25.97
CA SER A 487 -9.22 -15.49 25.58
C SER A 487 -9.34 -15.68 24.07
N TYR A 488 -8.61 -14.91 23.27
CA TYR A 488 -8.64 -15.00 21.82
C TYR A 488 -7.71 -16.11 21.32
N THR A 489 -8.29 -17.11 20.66
CA THR A 489 -7.57 -18.28 20.12
C THR A 489 -7.53 -18.29 18.58
N GLY A 490 -7.74 -17.12 17.94
CA GLY A 490 -7.67 -17.02 16.49
C GLY A 490 -6.25 -17.23 15.95
N PRO A 491 -6.11 -17.52 14.64
CA PRO A 491 -4.82 -17.82 14.01
C PRO A 491 -3.80 -16.68 14.09
N ASN A 492 -4.27 -15.44 14.28
CA ASN A 492 -3.45 -14.24 14.45
C ASN A 492 -3.33 -13.79 15.91
N ALA A 493 -3.66 -14.64 16.89
CA ALA A 493 -3.43 -14.36 18.30
C ALA A 493 -1.93 -14.33 18.62
N TYR A 494 -1.52 -13.38 19.45
CA TYR A 494 -0.17 -13.32 20.02
C TYR A 494 -0.20 -12.76 21.43
N SER A 495 0.77 -13.13 22.26
CA SER A 495 0.82 -12.70 23.65
C SER A 495 1.20 -11.22 23.79
N ALA A 496 0.82 -10.63 24.92
CA ALA A 496 1.31 -9.31 25.34
C ALA A 496 2.83 -9.19 25.32
N ALA A 497 3.55 -10.27 25.68
CA ALA A 497 5.02 -10.31 25.66
C ALA A 497 5.58 -10.29 24.23
N GLN A 498 4.94 -11.00 23.29
CA GLN A 498 5.30 -10.94 21.87
C GLN A 498 5.05 -9.54 21.30
N PHE A 499 3.94 -8.89 21.65
CA PHE A 499 3.66 -7.52 21.22
C PHE A 499 4.73 -6.53 21.70
N GLU A 500 5.07 -6.59 22.99
CA GLU A 500 6.13 -5.74 23.55
C GLU A 500 7.48 -6.01 22.87
N SER A 501 7.83 -7.29 22.69
CA SER A 501 9.07 -7.71 22.05
C SER A 501 9.14 -7.22 20.62
N PHE A 502 8.03 -7.24 19.88
CA PHE A 502 7.94 -6.70 18.53
C PHE A 502 8.22 -5.19 18.49
N LEU A 503 7.57 -4.39 19.35
CA LEU A 503 7.83 -2.95 19.42
C LEU A 503 9.30 -2.67 19.80
N GLY A 504 9.85 -3.48 20.71
CA GLY A 504 11.26 -3.45 21.09
C GLY A 504 12.19 -3.83 19.94
N TYR A 505 11.84 -4.83 19.12
CA TYR A 505 12.59 -5.29 17.97
C TYR A 505 12.67 -4.21 16.89
N ILE A 506 11.54 -3.61 16.52
CA ILE A 506 11.48 -2.50 15.55
C ILE A 506 12.40 -1.36 15.99
N ARG A 507 12.34 -0.97 17.28
CA ARG A 507 13.14 0.14 17.80
C ARG A 507 14.61 -0.20 18.03
N ASN A 508 14.88 -1.22 18.82
CA ASN A 508 16.19 -1.48 19.41
C ASN A 508 17.06 -2.34 18.48
N THR A 509 16.45 -3.28 17.74
CA THR A 509 17.19 -4.21 16.87
C THR A 509 17.29 -3.66 15.45
N LEU A 510 16.19 -3.18 14.88
CA LEU A 510 16.19 -2.59 13.55
C LEU A 510 16.54 -1.09 13.53
N GLY A 511 16.57 -0.43 14.69
CA GLY A 511 17.02 0.96 14.80
C GLY A 511 16.01 1.98 14.28
N TYR A 512 14.73 1.64 14.18
CA TYR A 512 13.69 2.60 13.83
C TYR A 512 13.33 3.51 15.02
N THR A 513 13.12 4.80 14.75
CA THR A 513 12.58 5.72 15.75
C THR A 513 11.08 5.89 15.52
N TYR A 514 10.26 5.53 16.50
CA TYR A 514 8.83 5.84 16.47
C TYR A 514 8.61 7.36 16.54
N VAL A 515 7.88 7.91 15.59
CA VAL A 515 7.65 9.36 15.48
C VAL A 515 6.19 9.74 15.72
N ASP A 516 5.96 10.98 16.12
CA ASP A 516 4.61 11.54 16.22
C ASP A 516 3.99 11.64 14.81
N PRO A 517 2.81 11.04 14.56
CA PRO A 517 2.18 11.05 13.24
C PRO A 517 1.81 12.47 12.78
N THR A 518 1.70 13.44 13.70
CA THR A 518 1.40 14.83 13.34
C THR A 518 2.59 15.61 12.80
N GLY A 519 3.81 15.16 13.11
CA GLY A 519 5.06 15.76 12.63
C GLY A 519 5.53 15.21 11.29
N VAL A 520 4.82 14.25 10.71
CA VAL A 520 5.20 13.64 9.43
C VAL A 520 4.84 14.58 8.27
N THR A 521 5.81 14.78 7.38
CA THR A 521 5.70 15.56 6.15
C THR A 521 6.36 14.84 4.98
N THR A 522 6.04 15.29 3.76
CA THR A 522 6.81 14.99 2.56
C THR A 522 8.15 15.75 2.60
N GLN A 523 9.06 15.43 1.68
CA GLN A 523 10.34 16.10 1.49
C GLN A 523 10.21 17.39 0.69
#